data_AF-A0A534XX07-F1
#
_entry.id   AF-A0A534XX07-F1
#
_cell.length_a   1.000
_cell.length_b   1.000
_cell.length_c   1.000
_cell.angle_alpha   90.00
_cell.angle_beta   90.00
_cell.angle_gamma   90.00
#
_symmetry.space_group_name_H-M   'P 1'
#
loop_
_entity.id
_entity.type
_entity.pdbx_description
1 polymer ?
#
loop_
_entity_poly.entity_id
_entity_poly.type
_entity_poly.pdbx_seq_one_letter_code
_entity_poly.pdbx_strand_id
1 'polypeptide(L)'
;MASAEKYQGGRITWRKDYGPDLWSVRIAPDNPISFEPGQYATLGVEDSGKVIERAYSVVSSPAESELEFFFELVPQGQLTPRLYELKTGDRVLIRHRAKGAFTLDRRNPHKDHFFVTTVTGIAPVVSIVRTLRKEPVPDVRIVVLQARERQGNPPAPRMRSGEHPRRGLLDAQEGEDARARRSAFAIDVRRGRCESSTMREILPGIFTWPWFSQRHGYDFNGYLVVDGSGNVCVDPVEMDEKVLADLASKGVSRIVLTNRNHFRAAARVKERTGAEVAIHPADAQFARDKGTPIDAELAHGGRAGPFTVVDAHGKSPGEVALYWPERRLLVVGDACVGKTPGECALLPDAVLDDKPALCASLRRLAALDFDALLLGDGHPVLQGGRQALERLLTRLPS
;
A
#
# COMPACT_ATOMS: atom_id res chain seq x y z
N MET A 1 -1.14 -26.87 40.02
CA MET A 1 -2.30 -25.99 40.31
C MET A 1 -1.99 -24.49 40.26
N ALA A 2 -0.73 -24.03 40.47
CA ALA A 2 -0.35 -22.61 40.36
C ALA A 2 -0.50 -21.96 38.96
N SER A 3 -0.73 -22.74 37.90
CA SER A 3 -0.90 -22.23 36.53
C SER A 3 -2.28 -21.58 36.32
N ALA A 4 -3.34 -22.12 36.93
CA ALA A 4 -4.72 -21.70 36.68
C ALA A 4 -5.10 -20.34 37.29
N GLU A 5 -4.42 -19.90 38.36
CA GLU A 5 -4.64 -18.55 38.93
C GLU A 5 -3.95 -17.44 38.11
N LYS A 6 -2.90 -17.80 37.37
CA LYS A 6 -2.08 -16.85 36.61
C LYS A 6 -2.52 -16.73 35.16
N TYR A 7 -3.03 -17.82 34.59
CA TYR A 7 -3.40 -17.94 33.19
C TYR A 7 -4.81 -18.50 33.04
N GLN A 8 -5.48 -18.03 32.00
CA GLN A 8 -6.62 -18.70 31.38
C GLN A 8 -6.23 -19.26 30.02
N GLY A 9 -7.06 -20.13 29.46
CA GLY A 9 -6.93 -20.53 28.07
C GLY A 9 -7.56 -19.51 27.12
N GLY A 10 -7.20 -19.66 25.85
CA GLY A 10 -7.92 -19.06 24.74
C GLY A 10 -7.80 -19.97 23.52
N ARG A 11 -8.85 -20.04 22.71
CA ARG A 11 -8.90 -20.84 21.49
C ARG A 11 -8.55 -19.98 20.30
N ILE A 12 -7.64 -20.45 19.45
CA ILE A 12 -7.38 -19.81 18.16
C ILE A 12 -8.59 -20.05 17.26
N THR A 13 -9.29 -18.99 16.88
CA THR A 13 -10.50 -19.05 16.04
C THR A 13 -10.18 -18.73 14.59
N TRP A 14 -9.09 -18.02 14.34
CA TRP A 14 -8.65 -17.66 13.01
C TRP A 14 -7.14 -17.48 12.97
N ARG A 15 -6.54 -17.85 11.84
CA ARG A 15 -5.13 -17.67 11.56
C ARG A 15 -4.95 -17.24 10.11
N LYS A 16 -3.98 -16.36 9.87
CA LYS A 16 -3.50 -16.00 8.53
C LYS A 16 -2.00 -15.81 8.53
N ASP A 17 -1.34 -16.52 7.62
CA ASP A 17 0.08 -16.37 7.34
C ASP A 17 0.24 -15.35 6.20
N TYR A 18 1.02 -14.30 6.42
CA TYR A 18 1.29 -13.25 5.42
C TYR A 18 2.61 -13.50 4.68
N GLY A 19 3.50 -14.30 5.26
CA GLY A 19 4.80 -14.68 4.74
C GLY A 19 5.39 -15.85 5.53
N PRO A 20 6.64 -16.26 5.24
CA PRO A 20 7.29 -17.38 5.90
C PRO A 20 7.55 -17.14 7.40
N ASP A 21 7.62 -15.88 7.81
CA ASP A 21 7.95 -15.45 9.16
C ASP A 21 6.88 -14.53 9.79
N LEU A 22 5.87 -14.06 9.06
CA LEU A 22 4.87 -13.13 9.57
C LEU A 22 3.47 -13.75 9.53
N TRP A 23 2.80 -13.81 10.68
CA TRP A 23 1.43 -14.30 10.76
C TRP A 23 0.60 -13.55 11.80
N SER A 24 -0.71 -13.72 11.73
CA SER A 24 -1.66 -13.23 12.72
C SER A 24 -2.61 -14.33 13.15
N VAL A 25 -3.06 -14.23 14.39
CA VAL A 25 -4.14 -15.09 14.91
C VAL A 25 -5.16 -14.25 15.65
N ARG A 26 -6.41 -14.72 15.64
CA ARG A 26 -7.47 -14.28 16.57
C ARG A 26 -7.71 -15.36 17.59
N ILE A 27 -7.86 -14.94 18.84
CA ILE A 27 -8.01 -15.81 19.99
C ILE A 27 -9.28 -15.42 20.73
N ALA A 28 -10.19 -16.36 20.89
CA ALA A 28 -11.32 -16.24 21.82
C ALA A 28 -10.84 -16.66 23.22
N PRO A 29 -10.65 -15.73 24.17
CA PRO A 29 -10.25 -16.08 25.53
C PRO A 29 -11.40 -16.76 26.27
N ASP A 30 -11.09 -17.68 27.20
CA ASP A 30 -12.12 -18.36 27.99
C ASP A 30 -12.97 -17.38 28.82
N ASN A 31 -12.34 -16.32 29.34
CA ASN A 31 -12.99 -15.19 29.98
C ASN A 31 -12.54 -13.87 29.32
N PRO A 32 -13.43 -12.87 29.19
CA PRO A 32 -13.08 -11.57 28.64
C PRO A 32 -11.88 -10.92 29.34
N ILE A 33 -11.01 -10.28 28.56
CA ILE A 33 -9.88 -9.50 29.08
C ILE A 33 -10.18 -8.03 28.83
N SER A 34 -10.24 -7.24 29.90
CA SER A 34 -10.33 -5.78 29.81
C SER A 34 -8.94 -5.20 29.54
N PHE A 35 -8.85 -4.29 28.57
CA PHE A 35 -7.61 -3.59 28.22
C PHE A 35 -7.91 -2.22 27.59
N GLU A 36 -6.95 -1.31 27.68
CA GLU A 36 -6.97 -0.07 26.92
C GLU A 36 -6.31 -0.26 25.55
N PRO A 37 -6.79 0.39 24.49
CA PRO A 37 -6.21 0.22 23.17
C PRO A 37 -4.74 0.68 23.17
N GLY A 38 -3.89 -0.17 22.59
CA GLY A 38 -2.43 -0.01 22.60
C GLY A 38 -1.69 -0.80 23.69
N GLN A 39 -2.42 -1.44 24.62
CA GLN A 39 -1.84 -2.37 25.58
C GLN A 39 -1.47 -3.74 24.97
N TYR A 40 -0.71 -4.51 25.72
CA TYR A 40 -0.30 -5.87 25.40
C TYR A 40 -0.90 -6.91 26.36
N ALA A 41 -1.07 -8.13 25.86
CA ALA A 41 -1.37 -9.30 26.67
C ALA A 41 -0.15 -10.22 26.72
N THR A 42 -0.05 -11.05 27.76
CA THR A 42 1.01 -12.06 27.85
C THR A 42 0.46 -13.40 27.41
N LEU A 43 1.03 -13.94 26.33
CA LEU A 43 0.68 -15.24 25.76
C LEU A 43 1.74 -16.27 26.14
N GLY A 44 1.35 -17.53 26.27
CA GLY A 44 2.27 -18.62 26.53
C GLY A 44 1.79 -19.98 26.05
N VAL A 45 2.73 -20.92 26.02
CA VAL A 45 2.49 -22.33 25.74
C VAL A 45 3.15 -23.17 26.82
N GLU A 46 2.59 -24.34 27.09
CA GLU A 46 3.22 -25.32 27.99
C GLU A 46 4.23 -26.15 27.21
N ASP A 47 5.43 -26.29 27.77
CA ASP A 47 6.54 -27.06 27.20
C ASP A 47 7.27 -27.76 28.34
N SER A 48 7.28 -29.10 28.32
CA SER A 48 7.94 -29.94 29.35
C SER A 48 7.63 -29.53 30.79
N GLY A 49 6.36 -29.21 31.09
CA GLY A 49 5.90 -28.83 32.42
C GLY A 49 6.21 -27.38 32.84
N LYS A 50 6.72 -26.54 31.94
CA LYS A 50 6.95 -25.11 32.16
C LYS A 50 6.16 -24.28 31.16
N VAL A 51 5.68 -23.12 31.59
CA VAL A 51 5.02 -22.15 30.69
C VAL A 51 6.09 -21.22 30.12
N ILE A 52 6.25 -21.24 28.80
CA ILE A 52 7.07 -20.26 28.07
C ILE A 52 6.14 -19.12 27.65
N GLU A 53 6.41 -17.90 28.10
CA GLU A 53 5.50 -16.76 27.89
C GLU A 53 6.22 -15.49 27.41
N ARG A 54 5.55 -14.67 26.60
CA ARG A 54 5.99 -13.32 26.19
C ARG A 54 4.81 -12.36 26.06
N ALA A 55 5.11 -11.07 26.16
CA ALA A 55 4.17 -10.00 25.90
C ALA A 55 4.02 -9.76 24.39
N TYR A 56 2.78 -9.62 23.94
CA TYR A 56 2.42 -9.24 22.58
C TYR A 56 1.35 -8.15 22.62
N SER A 57 1.59 -7.05 21.91
CA SER A 57 0.61 -5.98 21.78
C SER A 57 -0.69 -6.50 21.17
N VAL A 58 -1.82 -6.16 21.78
CA VAL A 58 -3.12 -6.52 21.26
C VAL A 58 -3.40 -5.64 20.04
N VAL A 59 -3.79 -6.26 18.93
CA VAL A 59 -4.11 -5.59 17.66
C VAL A 59 -5.58 -5.18 17.61
N SER A 60 -6.47 -6.00 18.18
CA SER A 60 -7.90 -5.74 18.17
C SER A 60 -8.28 -4.57 19.09
N SER A 61 -9.45 -4.01 18.82
CA SER A 61 -10.08 -3.03 19.72
C SER A 61 -10.66 -3.73 20.96
N PRO A 62 -10.70 -3.08 22.15
CA PRO A 62 -11.38 -3.62 23.33
C PRO A 62 -12.87 -3.91 23.12
N ALA A 63 -13.49 -3.34 22.09
CA ALA A 63 -14.87 -3.60 21.70
C ALA A 63 -15.03 -4.84 20.79
N GLU A 64 -13.95 -5.53 20.41
CA GLU A 64 -14.00 -6.81 19.71
C GLU A 64 -14.05 -7.97 20.73
N SER A 65 -14.81 -9.03 20.42
CA SER A 65 -14.94 -10.21 21.29
C SER A 65 -13.70 -11.11 21.30
N GLU A 66 -12.79 -10.92 20.35
CA GLU A 66 -11.58 -11.72 20.18
C GLU A 66 -10.33 -10.84 20.27
N LEU A 67 -9.25 -11.43 20.77
CA LEU A 67 -7.94 -10.80 20.82
C LEU A 67 -7.15 -11.15 19.55
N GLU A 68 -6.80 -10.14 18.76
CA GLU A 68 -5.95 -10.30 17.58
C GLU A 68 -4.50 -9.97 17.91
N PHE A 69 -3.55 -10.75 17.38
CA PHE A 69 -2.12 -10.54 17.57
C PHE A 69 -1.37 -10.70 16.25
N PHE A 70 -0.27 -9.97 16.11
CA PHE A 70 0.71 -10.15 15.05
C PHE A 70 1.98 -10.79 15.62
N PHE A 71 2.55 -11.72 14.88
CA PHE A 71 3.76 -12.43 15.27
C PHE A 71 4.78 -12.44 14.15
N GLU A 72 6.03 -12.34 14.55
CA GLU A 72 7.18 -12.60 13.70
C GLU A 72 7.88 -13.87 14.21
N LEU A 73 8.28 -14.74 13.29
CA LEU A 73 8.89 -16.01 13.60
C LEU A 73 10.35 -15.74 13.88
N VAL A 74 10.73 -15.82 15.15
CA VAL A 74 12.15 -15.90 15.54
C VAL A 74 12.50 -17.39 15.61
N PRO A 75 13.25 -17.96 14.64
CA PRO A 75 13.47 -19.41 14.58
C PRO A 75 14.22 -19.94 15.81
N GLN A 76 15.10 -19.12 16.38
CA GLN A 76 15.86 -19.43 17.60
C GLN A 76 15.15 -18.96 18.88
N GLY A 77 13.91 -18.46 18.76
CA GLY A 77 13.11 -18.01 19.88
C GLY A 77 12.50 -19.17 20.65
N GLN A 78 12.27 -19.00 21.95
CA GLN A 78 11.67 -20.07 22.77
C GLN A 78 10.16 -20.22 22.55
N LEU A 79 9.45 -19.13 22.26
CA LEU A 79 7.98 -19.11 22.16
C LEU A 79 7.47 -19.10 20.72
N THR A 80 8.04 -18.27 19.85
CA THR A 80 7.53 -18.03 18.49
C THR A 80 7.47 -19.28 17.61
N PRO A 81 8.45 -20.23 17.64
CA PRO A 81 8.31 -21.47 16.87
C PRO A 81 7.13 -22.33 17.32
N ARG A 82 6.91 -22.42 18.65
CA ARG A 82 5.79 -23.18 19.21
C ARG A 82 4.44 -22.54 18.90
N LEU A 83 4.34 -21.20 18.98
CA LEU A 83 3.14 -20.48 18.54
C LEU A 83 2.90 -20.62 17.03
N TYR A 84 3.97 -20.74 16.24
CA TYR A 84 3.87 -20.89 14.79
C TYR A 84 3.31 -22.25 14.36
N GLU A 85 3.52 -23.29 15.18
CA GLU A 85 2.94 -24.62 14.95
C GLU A 85 1.42 -24.65 15.17
N LEU A 86 0.90 -23.82 16.10
CA LEU A 86 -0.51 -23.79 16.45
C LEU A 86 -1.43 -23.42 15.28
N LYS A 87 -2.55 -24.11 15.14
CA LYS A 87 -3.58 -23.92 14.11
C LYS A 87 -4.91 -23.48 14.72
N THR A 88 -5.86 -23.13 13.86
CA THR A 88 -7.24 -22.88 14.28
C THR A 88 -7.78 -24.10 15.03
N GLY A 89 -8.41 -23.85 16.18
CA GLY A 89 -8.91 -24.87 17.09
C GLY A 89 -7.99 -25.12 18.30
N ASP A 90 -6.69 -24.85 18.16
CA ASP A 90 -5.70 -25.05 19.22
C ASP A 90 -5.85 -24.02 20.34
N ARG A 91 -5.23 -24.34 21.49
CA ARG A 91 -5.28 -23.51 22.69
C ARG A 91 -3.95 -22.83 22.97
N VAL A 92 -4.03 -21.63 23.52
CA VAL A 92 -2.90 -20.86 24.03
C VAL A 92 -3.22 -20.37 25.44
N LEU A 93 -2.20 -20.21 26.28
CA LEU A 93 -2.36 -19.59 27.60
C LEU A 93 -2.30 -18.08 27.48
N ILE A 94 -3.15 -17.39 28.23
CA ILE A 94 -3.22 -15.93 28.29
C ILE A 94 -3.27 -15.52 29.76
N ARG A 95 -2.43 -14.56 30.17
CA ARG A 95 -2.57 -13.97 31.51
C ARG A 95 -3.89 -13.20 31.63
N HIS A 96 -4.51 -13.22 32.81
CA HIS A 96 -5.79 -12.55 33.04
C HIS A 96 -5.79 -11.02 32.86
N ARG A 97 -4.62 -10.37 32.92
CA ARG A 97 -4.49 -8.90 32.84
C ARG A 97 -3.62 -8.49 31.67
N ALA A 98 -4.16 -7.62 30.82
CA ALA A 98 -3.38 -6.82 29.91
C ALA A 98 -2.59 -5.74 30.66
N LYS A 99 -1.49 -5.27 30.06
CA LYS A 99 -0.60 -4.25 30.62
C LYS A 99 -0.05 -3.36 29.52
N GLY A 100 0.55 -2.24 29.89
CA GLY A 100 1.24 -1.35 28.97
C GLY A 100 0.80 0.10 29.14
N ALA A 101 1.72 1.01 28.83
CA ALA A 101 1.51 2.46 28.90
C ALA A 101 1.49 3.12 27.51
N PHE A 102 1.59 2.32 26.43
CA PHE A 102 1.46 2.81 25.07
C PHE A 102 -0.02 2.97 24.74
N THR A 103 -0.65 3.98 25.32
CA THR A 103 -2.06 4.31 25.10
C THR A 103 -2.17 5.75 24.61
N LEU A 104 -3.30 6.07 24.00
CA LEU A 104 -3.56 7.43 23.54
C LEU A 104 -4.06 8.28 24.71
N ASP A 105 -3.30 9.29 25.13
CA ASP A 105 -3.77 10.22 26.16
C ASP A 105 -4.85 11.15 25.60
N ARG A 106 -6.10 10.79 25.85
CA ARG A 106 -7.28 11.53 25.37
C ARG A 106 -7.45 12.90 26.03
N ARG A 107 -6.73 13.18 27.12
CA ARG A 107 -6.77 14.50 27.78
C ARG A 107 -5.81 15.49 27.13
N ASN A 108 -4.94 15.01 26.25
CA ASN A 108 -4.00 15.84 25.54
C ASN A 108 -4.74 16.74 24.54
N PRO A 109 -4.56 18.08 24.57
CA PRO A 109 -5.18 18.98 23.60
C PRO A 109 -4.59 18.83 22.18
N HIS A 110 -3.43 18.19 22.02
CA HIS A 110 -2.83 17.90 20.72
C HIS A 110 -3.60 16.80 20.01
N LYS A 111 -4.18 17.16 18.87
CA LYS A 111 -5.00 16.30 18.02
C LYS A 111 -4.19 15.49 17.02
N ASP A 112 -2.96 15.91 16.76
CA ASP A 112 -2.07 15.30 15.77
C ASP A 112 -1.09 14.36 16.45
N HIS A 113 -1.17 13.07 16.11
CA HIS A 113 -0.27 12.05 16.64
C HIS A 113 0.54 11.42 15.50
N PHE A 114 1.87 11.49 15.63
CA PHE A 114 2.80 10.86 14.70
C PHE A 114 3.44 9.64 15.38
N PHE A 115 3.18 8.46 14.85
CA PHE A 115 3.75 7.20 15.33
C PHE A 115 4.84 6.72 14.38
N VAL A 116 5.95 6.23 14.92
CA VAL A 116 6.98 5.54 14.16
C VAL A 116 7.01 4.09 14.62
N THR A 117 6.80 3.17 13.69
CA THR A 117 6.63 1.75 13.98
C THR A 117 7.49 0.90 13.05
N THR A 118 7.86 -0.30 13.50
CA THR A 118 8.61 -1.28 12.71
C THR A 118 7.95 -2.64 12.87
N VAL A 119 7.94 -3.45 11.81
CA VAL A 119 7.42 -4.84 11.81
C VAL A 119 6.11 -4.98 12.60
N THR A 120 6.03 -5.86 13.59
CA THR A 120 4.85 -6.09 14.44
C THR A 120 4.60 -4.98 15.46
N GLY A 121 5.54 -4.05 15.65
CA GLY A 121 5.42 -2.86 16.50
C GLY A 121 4.33 -1.88 16.08
N ILE A 122 3.68 -2.10 14.93
CA ILE A 122 2.47 -1.38 14.52
C ILE A 122 1.21 -1.82 15.28
N ALA A 123 1.20 -3.02 15.87
CA ALA A 123 0.06 -3.62 16.57
C ALA A 123 -0.67 -2.67 17.55
N PRO A 124 0.00 -1.98 18.49
CA PRO A 124 -0.70 -1.12 19.44
C PRO A 124 -1.36 0.09 18.76
N VAL A 125 -0.76 0.61 17.68
CA VAL A 125 -1.35 1.70 16.88
C VAL A 125 -2.60 1.22 16.15
N VAL A 126 -2.59 -0.01 15.61
CA VAL A 126 -3.79 -0.60 14.99
C VAL A 126 -4.93 -0.71 16.01
N SER A 127 -4.65 -1.14 17.25
CA SER A 127 -5.66 -1.21 18.32
C SER A 127 -6.25 0.16 18.66
N ILE A 128 -5.42 1.20 18.76
CA ILE A 128 -5.86 2.59 18.96
C ILE A 128 -6.77 3.03 17.81
N VAL A 129 -6.33 2.87 16.57
CA VAL A 129 -7.11 3.35 15.41
C VAL A 129 -8.42 2.56 15.24
N ARG A 130 -8.42 1.24 15.43
CA ARG A 130 -9.65 0.43 15.39
C ARG A 130 -10.65 0.84 16.46
N THR A 131 -10.18 1.27 17.63
CA THR A 131 -11.03 1.73 18.72
C THR A 131 -11.63 3.09 18.42
N LEU A 132 -10.81 4.06 18.00
CA LEU A 132 -11.28 5.39 17.61
C LEU A 132 -12.33 5.35 16.48
N ARG A 133 -12.20 4.41 15.53
CA ARG A 133 -13.19 4.19 14.46
C ARG A 133 -14.58 3.81 14.93
N LYS A 134 -14.71 3.21 16.12
CA LYS A 134 -15.97 2.71 16.67
C LYS A 134 -16.65 3.71 17.60
N GLU A 135 -15.95 4.76 18.01
CA GLU A 135 -16.45 5.77 18.93
C GLU A 135 -16.95 7.02 18.18
N PRO A 136 -18.00 7.70 18.66
CA PRO A 136 -18.37 9.02 18.16
C PRO A 136 -17.21 10.01 18.38
N VAL A 137 -16.75 10.60 17.29
CA VAL A 137 -15.34 10.96 17.08
C VAL A 137 -14.90 12.23 17.83
N PRO A 138 -13.81 12.20 18.63
CA PRO A 138 -13.00 13.39 18.91
C PRO A 138 -12.10 13.72 17.72
N ASP A 139 -11.92 15.00 17.41
CA ASP A 139 -11.06 15.51 16.33
C ASP A 139 -9.60 15.11 16.55
N VAL A 140 -9.18 13.93 16.05
CA VAL A 140 -7.83 13.36 16.22
C VAL A 140 -7.32 12.88 14.85
N ARG A 141 -6.12 13.33 14.46
CA ARG A 141 -5.40 12.91 13.26
C ARG A 141 -4.22 12.03 13.64
N ILE A 142 -4.19 10.82 13.10
CA ILE A 142 -3.11 9.85 13.32
C ILE A 142 -2.32 9.68 12.02
N VAL A 143 -1.00 9.88 12.11
CA VAL A 143 -0.04 9.59 11.04
C VAL A 143 0.88 8.50 11.54
N VAL A 144 0.99 7.40 10.80
CA VAL A 144 1.87 6.28 11.14
C VAL A 144 2.96 6.21 10.10
N LEU A 145 4.22 6.21 10.53
CA LEU A 145 5.41 5.92 9.74
C LEU A 145 5.86 4.49 10.03
N GLN A 146 5.62 3.58 9.08
CA GLN A 146 6.08 2.19 9.19
C GLN A 146 7.43 1.99 8.47
N ALA A 147 8.46 1.62 9.22
CA ALA A 147 9.75 1.22 8.68
C ALA A 147 9.77 -0.30 8.38
N ARG A 148 10.42 -0.67 7.27
CA ARG A 148 10.71 -2.05 6.88
C ARG A 148 12.21 -2.23 6.69
N GLU A 149 12.77 -3.31 7.23
CA GLU A 149 14.11 -3.73 6.83
C GLU A 149 14.02 -4.39 5.46
N ARG A 150 14.89 -3.99 4.53
CA ARG A 150 14.98 -4.61 3.21
C ARG A 150 15.85 -5.86 3.37
N GLN A 151 15.24 -7.05 3.37
CA GLN A 151 16.02 -8.29 3.27
C GLN A 151 16.93 -8.21 2.04
N GLY A 152 18.26 -8.25 2.26
CA GLY A 152 19.26 -8.13 1.20
C GLY A 152 20.51 -7.30 1.51
N ASN A 153 20.68 -6.74 2.72
CA ASN A 153 21.98 -6.17 3.10
C ASN A 153 22.81 -7.22 3.87
N PRO A 154 24.10 -7.44 3.56
CA PRO A 154 24.95 -8.26 4.41
C PRO A 154 24.99 -7.67 5.83
N PRO A 155 25.19 -8.49 6.87
CA PRO A 155 25.25 -8.00 8.23
C PRO A 155 26.28 -6.88 8.33
N ALA A 156 25.91 -5.77 8.96
CA ALA A 156 26.83 -4.70 9.28
C ALA A 156 28.08 -5.30 9.97
N PRO A 157 29.30 -4.85 9.65
CA PRO A 157 30.50 -5.41 10.22
C PRO A 157 30.39 -5.35 11.75
N ARG A 158 30.54 -6.50 12.41
CA ARG A 158 30.61 -6.58 13.87
C ARG A 158 31.71 -5.62 14.32
N MET A 159 31.35 -4.54 15.02
CA MET A 159 32.32 -3.78 15.78
C MET A 159 32.98 -4.76 16.74
N ARG A 160 34.31 -4.90 16.64
CA ARG A 160 35.09 -5.64 17.61
C ARG A 160 34.94 -4.92 18.95
N SER A 161 34.59 -5.67 19.98
CA SER A 161 34.67 -5.23 21.37
C SER A 161 36.09 -4.76 21.66
N GLY A 162 36.28 -3.45 21.88
CA GLY A 162 37.62 -2.93 22.16
C GLY A 162 37.77 -1.44 22.39
N GLU A 163 36.83 -0.57 21.99
CA GLU A 163 37.00 0.88 22.17
C GLU A 163 35.77 1.53 22.79
N HIS A 164 35.95 2.04 24.01
CA HIS A 164 35.03 2.95 24.68
C HIS A 164 35.09 4.34 24.02
N PRO A 165 33.97 4.94 23.59
CA PRO A 165 33.94 6.37 23.31
C PRO A 165 33.70 7.13 24.62
N ARG A 166 34.66 7.97 24.97
CA ARG A 166 34.50 9.02 25.98
C ARG A 166 33.42 10.02 25.57
N ARG A 167 32.78 10.62 26.57
CA ARG A 167 31.90 11.79 26.50
C ARG A 167 32.47 12.88 25.58
N GLY A 168 31.64 13.40 24.69
CA GLY A 168 31.86 14.64 23.93
C GLY A 168 30.60 15.00 23.16
N LEU A 169 29.83 15.93 23.71
CA LEU A 169 28.65 16.55 23.12
C LEU A 169 29.12 17.71 22.21
N LEU A 170 28.50 17.84 21.04
CA LEU A 170 28.52 18.99 20.10
C LEU A 170 29.85 19.27 19.36
N ASP A 171 29.90 18.88 18.09
CA ASP A 171 30.04 19.82 16.97
C ASP A 171 29.73 19.07 15.66
N ALA A 172 28.59 19.40 15.06
CA ALA A 172 28.21 18.90 13.74
C ALA A 172 28.73 19.89 12.70
N GLN A 173 29.85 19.56 12.06
CA GLN A 173 30.17 20.11 10.75
C GLN A 173 29.41 19.32 9.68
N GLU A 174 28.64 20.06 8.89
CA GLU A 174 27.93 19.57 7.72
C GLU A 174 28.95 19.06 6.68
N GLY A 175 28.88 17.76 6.39
CA GLY A 175 29.53 17.12 5.25
C GLY A 175 28.45 16.61 4.30
N GLU A 176 28.43 17.18 3.09
CA GLU A 176 27.67 16.72 1.94
C GLU A 176 28.13 15.32 1.52
N ASP A 177 27.50 14.26 2.04
CA ASP A 177 27.31 12.96 1.37
C ASP A 177 26.71 11.91 2.33
N ALA A 178 25.43 12.08 2.70
CA ALA A 178 24.63 11.02 3.34
C ALA A 178 23.13 11.35 3.36
N ARG A 179 22.51 11.71 2.23
CA ARG A 179 21.03 11.73 2.14
C ARG A 179 20.49 10.31 1.97
N ALA A 180 20.55 9.52 3.05
CA ALA A 180 19.81 8.28 3.18
C ALA A 180 18.30 8.60 3.11
N ARG A 181 17.68 8.19 2.01
CA ARG A 181 16.28 8.43 1.66
C ARG A 181 15.35 7.79 2.70
N ARG A 182 14.67 8.64 3.48
CA ARG A 182 13.60 8.27 4.41
C ARG A 182 12.29 8.11 3.64
N SER A 183 11.81 6.89 3.45
CA SER A 183 10.46 6.65 2.94
C SER A 183 9.47 6.72 4.09
N ALA A 184 8.74 7.84 4.19
CA ALA A 184 7.60 7.94 5.07
C ALA A 184 6.30 7.55 4.35
N PHE A 185 5.70 6.44 4.75
CA PHE A 185 4.37 6.05 4.30
C PHE A 185 3.38 6.34 5.42
N ALA A 186 2.45 7.28 5.21
CA ALA A 186 1.28 7.46 6.06
C ALA A 186 0.26 6.37 5.74
N ILE A 187 -0.07 5.53 6.72
CA ILE A 187 -1.20 4.61 6.63
C ILE A 187 -2.44 5.35 7.13
N ASP A 188 -3.31 5.78 6.22
CA ASP A 188 -4.66 6.23 6.55
C ASP A 188 -5.58 5.00 6.65
N VAL A 189 -6.10 4.75 7.85
CA VAL A 189 -6.81 3.49 8.18
C VAL A 189 -8.27 3.47 7.69
N ARG A 190 -8.69 4.41 6.82
CA ARG A 190 -10.06 4.55 6.25
C ARG A 190 -10.45 3.58 5.14
N ARG A 191 -10.14 2.29 5.25
CA ARG A 191 -10.55 1.32 4.21
C ARG A 191 -11.39 0.18 4.76
N GLY A 192 -12.70 0.45 4.86
CA GLY A 192 -13.72 -0.54 5.19
C GLY A 192 -15.12 -0.21 4.67
N ARG A 193 -15.39 1.05 4.32
CA ARG A 193 -16.55 1.49 3.54
C ARG A 193 -16.08 2.61 2.62
N CYS A 194 -16.78 2.81 1.51
CA CYS A 194 -16.64 3.96 0.64
C CYS A 194 -16.71 5.25 1.51
N GLU A 195 -15.56 5.74 1.97
CA GLU A 195 -15.42 6.97 2.77
C GLU A 195 -14.71 7.98 1.86
N SER A 196 -15.46 8.96 1.33
CA SER A 196 -15.00 10.19 0.67
C SER A 196 -13.56 10.10 0.11
N SER A 197 -13.38 9.49 -1.07
CA SER A 197 -12.07 9.35 -1.71
C SER A 197 -11.64 10.68 -2.32
N THR A 198 -11.34 11.71 -1.53
CA THR A 198 -10.84 12.98 -2.11
C THR A 198 -9.66 12.72 -3.01
N MET A 199 -9.63 13.37 -4.18
CA MET A 199 -8.45 13.32 -5.03
C MET A 199 -7.21 13.77 -4.24
N ARG A 200 -6.15 12.97 -4.31
CA ARG A 200 -4.88 13.26 -3.65
C ARG A 200 -3.86 13.72 -4.67
N GLU A 201 -3.23 14.85 -4.42
CA GLU A 201 -2.06 15.29 -5.17
C GLU A 201 -0.83 14.43 -4.79
N ILE A 202 -0.20 13.80 -5.78
CA ILE A 202 0.96 12.90 -5.61
C ILE A 202 2.25 13.49 -6.19
N LEU A 203 2.13 14.38 -7.17
CA LEU A 203 3.16 15.27 -7.68
C LEU A 203 2.48 16.61 -7.98
N PRO A 204 3.19 17.76 -8.01
CA PRO A 204 2.54 19.04 -8.26
C PRO A 204 1.73 19.02 -9.57
N GLY A 205 0.43 19.29 -9.52
CA GLY A 205 -0.49 19.21 -10.66
C GLY A 205 -0.92 17.79 -11.07
N ILE A 206 -0.52 16.75 -10.35
CA ILE A 206 -0.88 15.35 -10.63
C ILE A 206 -1.66 14.78 -9.46
N PHE A 207 -2.92 14.48 -9.70
CA PHE A 207 -3.84 13.94 -8.71
C PHE A 207 -4.17 12.48 -9.01
N THR A 208 -4.47 11.70 -7.98
CA THR A 208 -4.99 10.34 -8.12
C THR A 208 -6.10 10.07 -7.11
N TRP A 209 -7.01 9.18 -7.48
CA TRP A 209 -7.99 8.59 -6.57
C TRP A 209 -7.96 7.07 -6.77
N PRO A 210 -7.35 6.33 -5.84
CA PRO A 210 -7.29 4.88 -5.94
C PRO A 210 -8.64 4.25 -5.58
N TRP A 211 -9.06 3.26 -6.36
CA TRP A 211 -10.21 2.40 -6.10
C TRP A 211 -9.74 0.98 -5.81
N PHE A 212 -10.00 0.48 -4.60
CA PHE A 212 -9.51 -0.82 -4.18
C PHE A 212 -10.31 -1.97 -4.78
N SER A 213 -9.63 -2.86 -5.52
CA SER A 213 -10.24 -4.08 -6.03
C SER A 213 -10.10 -5.23 -5.03
N GLN A 214 -11.21 -5.63 -4.40
CA GLN A 214 -11.21 -6.79 -3.48
C GLN A 214 -10.76 -8.09 -4.17
N ARG A 215 -11.12 -8.26 -5.45
CA ARG A 215 -10.76 -9.43 -6.24
C ARG A 215 -9.25 -9.54 -6.46
N HIS A 216 -8.60 -8.41 -6.74
CA HIS A 216 -7.19 -8.39 -7.14
C HIS A 216 -6.23 -8.10 -5.98
N GLY A 217 -6.73 -7.51 -4.89
CA GLY A 217 -5.96 -7.22 -3.68
C GLY A 217 -5.06 -5.98 -3.80
N TYR A 218 -5.29 -5.12 -4.79
CA TYR A 218 -4.58 -3.86 -4.99
C TYR A 218 -5.51 -2.77 -5.54
N ASP A 219 -5.04 -1.53 -5.51
CA ASP A 219 -5.76 -0.37 -6.02
C ASP A 219 -5.67 -0.28 -7.54
N PHE A 220 -6.78 0.07 -8.18
CA PHE A 220 -6.80 0.64 -9.52
C PHE A 220 -6.72 2.16 -9.39
N ASN A 221 -5.96 2.82 -10.25
CA ASN A 221 -5.72 4.26 -10.17
C ASN A 221 -6.35 4.97 -11.37
N GLY A 222 -7.11 6.02 -11.08
CA GLY A 222 -7.35 7.12 -12.02
C GLY A 222 -6.41 8.27 -11.73
N TYR A 223 -6.03 9.03 -12.76
CA TYR A 223 -5.18 10.22 -12.62
C TYR A 223 -5.83 11.45 -13.23
N LEU A 224 -5.60 12.61 -12.63
CA LEU A 224 -5.89 13.91 -13.23
C LEU A 224 -4.59 14.70 -13.33
N VAL A 225 -4.33 15.24 -14.52
CA VAL A 225 -3.14 16.02 -14.83
C VAL A 225 -3.56 17.45 -15.14
N VAL A 226 -3.06 18.38 -14.33
CA VAL A 226 -3.33 19.82 -14.39
C VAL A 226 -2.04 20.54 -14.77
N ASP A 227 -1.99 21.09 -15.98
CA ASP A 227 -0.79 21.73 -16.54
C ASP A 227 -1.04 23.09 -17.20
N GLY A 228 -2.29 23.55 -17.25
CA GLY A 228 -2.70 24.81 -17.89
C GLY A 228 -2.91 24.74 -19.42
N SER A 229 -2.56 23.64 -20.09
CA SER A 229 -2.84 23.41 -21.52
C SER A 229 -4.19 22.73 -21.78
N GLY A 230 -4.81 22.21 -20.71
CA GLY A 230 -6.10 21.53 -20.71
C GLY A 230 -5.99 20.23 -19.91
N ASN A 231 -6.81 20.07 -18.87
CA ASN A 231 -6.58 19.00 -17.90
C ASN A 231 -6.97 17.63 -18.47
N VAL A 232 -6.06 16.67 -18.32
CA VAL A 232 -6.22 15.30 -18.83
C VAL A 232 -6.57 14.37 -17.68
N CYS A 233 -7.67 13.64 -17.83
CA CYS A 233 -8.06 12.55 -16.94
C CYS A 233 -7.63 11.22 -17.54
N VAL A 234 -6.79 10.44 -16.87
CA VAL A 234 -6.29 9.15 -17.36
C VAL A 234 -6.95 8.02 -16.60
N ASP A 235 -7.50 7.04 -17.33
CA ASP A 235 -8.09 5.79 -16.83
C ASP A 235 -9.00 5.94 -15.60
N PRO A 236 -10.04 6.80 -15.65
CA PRO A 236 -10.86 7.11 -14.49
C PRO A 236 -11.50 5.85 -13.90
N VAL A 237 -11.09 5.47 -12.70
CA VAL A 237 -11.68 4.36 -11.92
C VAL A 237 -13.00 4.77 -11.26
N GLU A 238 -13.71 3.79 -10.71
CA GLU A 238 -14.89 4.05 -9.89
C GLU A 238 -14.61 5.08 -8.77
N MET A 239 -15.55 6.01 -8.60
CA MET A 239 -15.36 7.18 -7.75
C MET A 239 -16.68 7.64 -7.13
N ASP A 240 -16.60 8.32 -5.99
CA ASP A 240 -17.77 8.96 -5.37
C ASP A 240 -18.11 10.32 -6.03
N GLU A 241 -19.22 10.93 -5.61
CA GLU A 241 -19.66 12.21 -6.18
C GLU A 241 -18.70 13.36 -5.86
N LYS A 242 -17.91 13.26 -4.79
CA LYS A 242 -16.98 14.31 -4.41
C LYS A 242 -15.81 14.37 -5.40
N VAL A 243 -15.23 13.22 -5.75
CA VAL A 243 -14.21 13.15 -6.83
C VAL A 243 -14.77 13.66 -8.14
N LEU A 244 -15.98 13.24 -8.48
CA LEU A 244 -16.59 13.62 -9.75
C LEU A 244 -16.85 15.14 -9.82
N ALA A 245 -17.32 15.75 -8.73
CA ALA A 245 -17.46 17.19 -8.61
C ALA A 245 -16.11 17.91 -8.66
N ASP A 246 -15.09 17.37 -8.00
CA ASP A 246 -13.73 17.94 -8.03
C ASP A 246 -13.14 17.89 -9.45
N LEU A 247 -13.31 16.78 -10.19
CA LEU A 247 -12.91 16.66 -11.60
C LEU A 247 -13.61 17.72 -12.46
N ALA A 248 -14.93 17.87 -12.30
CA ALA A 248 -15.71 18.88 -13.02
C ALA A 248 -15.23 20.31 -12.70
N SER A 249 -15.02 20.62 -11.42
CA SER A 249 -14.57 21.95 -10.98
C SER A 249 -13.18 22.31 -11.51
N LYS A 250 -12.29 21.31 -11.66
CA LYS A 250 -10.95 21.49 -12.23
C LYS A 250 -10.99 21.64 -13.75
N GLY A 251 -12.07 21.25 -14.42
CA GLY A 251 -12.21 21.36 -15.87
C GLY A 251 -11.37 20.33 -16.62
N VAL A 252 -11.88 19.09 -16.72
CA VAL A 252 -11.30 18.05 -17.57
C VAL A 252 -11.64 18.35 -19.03
N SER A 253 -10.63 18.50 -19.88
CA SER A 253 -10.83 18.70 -21.32
C SER A 253 -10.81 17.38 -22.10
N ARG A 254 -10.02 16.41 -21.63
CA ARG A 254 -9.87 15.11 -22.29
C ARG A 254 -9.75 13.97 -21.28
N ILE A 255 -10.41 12.86 -21.58
CA ILE A 255 -10.27 11.58 -20.90
C ILE A 255 -9.44 10.67 -21.81
N VAL A 256 -8.37 10.10 -21.28
CA VAL A 256 -7.50 9.17 -21.99
C VAL A 256 -7.66 7.78 -21.40
N LEU A 257 -7.90 6.81 -22.26
CA LEU A 257 -7.90 5.39 -21.92
C LEU A 257 -6.62 4.76 -22.48
N THR A 258 -5.77 4.21 -21.61
CA THR A 258 -4.50 3.62 -22.05
C THR A 258 -4.70 2.29 -22.77
N ASN A 259 -5.78 1.55 -22.50
CA ASN A 259 -6.12 0.31 -23.19
C ASN A 259 -7.63 -0.01 -23.11
N ARG A 260 -8.06 -1.04 -23.85
CA ARG A 260 -9.47 -1.48 -23.94
C ARG A 260 -10.14 -1.89 -22.64
N ASN A 261 -9.39 -2.22 -21.58
CA ASN A 261 -9.95 -2.63 -20.28
C ASN A 261 -10.04 -1.45 -19.29
N HIS A 262 -9.51 -0.28 -19.65
CA HIS A 262 -9.42 0.89 -18.78
C HIS A 262 -10.61 1.86 -18.92
N PHE A 263 -11.63 1.48 -19.70
CA PHE A 263 -12.83 2.31 -19.90
C PHE A 263 -13.56 2.67 -18.61
N ARG A 264 -13.60 1.77 -17.62
CA ARG A 264 -13.96 2.02 -16.20
C ARG A 264 -15.10 3.04 -16.04
N ALA A 265 -14.87 4.16 -15.35
CA ALA A 265 -15.86 5.21 -15.10
C ALA A 265 -15.81 6.36 -16.11
N ALA A 266 -15.17 6.18 -17.28
CA ALA A 266 -14.97 7.25 -18.27
C ALA A 266 -16.27 7.84 -18.80
N ALA A 267 -17.30 7.01 -19.03
CA ALA A 267 -18.61 7.49 -19.46
C ALA A 267 -19.23 8.48 -18.45
N ARG A 268 -19.10 8.19 -17.15
CA ARG A 268 -19.61 9.03 -16.06
C ARG A 268 -18.83 10.35 -15.94
N VAL A 269 -17.50 10.31 -16.11
CA VAL A 269 -16.69 11.53 -16.14
C VAL A 269 -17.06 12.38 -17.35
N LYS A 270 -17.18 11.79 -18.55
CA LYS A 270 -17.61 12.48 -19.76
C LYS A 270 -18.97 13.14 -19.58
N GLU A 271 -19.96 12.42 -19.06
CA GLU A 271 -21.30 12.96 -18.86
C GLU A 271 -21.29 14.18 -17.93
N ARG A 272 -20.45 14.16 -16.89
CA ARG A 272 -20.34 15.29 -15.96
C ARG A 272 -19.55 16.47 -16.54
N THR A 273 -18.47 16.22 -17.26
CA THR A 273 -17.51 17.28 -17.65
C THR A 273 -17.64 17.74 -19.10
N GLY A 274 -18.29 16.94 -19.96
CA GLY A 274 -18.32 17.16 -21.41
C GLY A 274 -17.01 16.80 -22.12
N ALA A 275 -16.03 16.23 -21.43
CA ALA A 275 -14.71 15.93 -22.00
C ALA A 275 -14.76 14.90 -23.14
N GLU A 276 -13.83 15.02 -24.09
CA GLU A 276 -13.63 13.99 -25.14
C GLU A 276 -12.95 12.76 -24.57
N VAL A 277 -13.47 11.57 -24.87
CA VAL A 277 -12.82 10.29 -24.54
C VAL A 277 -11.99 9.84 -25.73
N ALA A 278 -10.69 9.68 -25.49
CA ALA A 278 -9.72 9.23 -26.47
C ALA A 278 -9.11 7.88 -26.09
N ILE A 279 -9.01 6.98 -27.07
CA ILE A 279 -8.40 5.65 -26.94
C ILE A 279 -7.74 5.26 -28.27
N HIS A 280 -6.76 4.36 -28.23
CA HIS A 280 -6.14 3.85 -29.45
C HIS A 280 -7.18 3.12 -30.35
N PRO A 281 -7.17 3.31 -31.68
CA PRO A 281 -8.16 2.73 -32.60
C PRO A 281 -8.31 1.21 -32.48
N ALA A 282 -7.20 0.50 -32.29
CA ALA A 282 -7.19 -0.96 -32.16
C ALA A 282 -7.96 -1.49 -30.93
N ASP A 283 -8.14 -0.64 -29.91
CA ASP A 283 -8.83 -0.96 -28.67
C ASP A 283 -10.22 -0.28 -28.55
N ALA A 284 -10.52 0.67 -29.46
CA ALA A 284 -11.71 1.51 -29.41
C ALA A 284 -13.02 0.71 -29.52
N GLN A 285 -13.08 -0.27 -30.42
CA GLN A 285 -14.30 -1.05 -30.63
C GLN A 285 -14.71 -1.81 -29.37
N PHE A 286 -13.76 -2.44 -28.69
CA PHE A 286 -14.03 -3.17 -27.45
C PHE A 286 -14.59 -2.23 -26.36
N ALA A 287 -14.04 -1.01 -26.22
CA ALA A 287 -14.55 -0.04 -25.27
C ALA A 287 -15.98 0.43 -25.62
N ARG A 288 -16.28 0.62 -26.92
CA ARG A 288 -17.64 0.95 -27.40
C ARG A 288 -18.63 -0.17 -27.10
N ASP A 289 -18.25 -1.42 -27.32
CA ASP A 289 -19.10 -2.59 -27.02
C ASP A 289 -19.42 -2.72 -25.51
N LYS A 290 -18.59 -2.10 -24.65
CA LYS A 290 -18.83 -1.96 -23.20
C LYS A 290 -19.62 -0.70 -22.83
N GLY A 291 -20.16 0.02 -23.81
CA GLY A 291 -20.99 1.21 -23.59
C GLY A 291 -20.20 2.49 -23.35
N THR A 292 -18.90 2.51 -23.66
CA THR A 292 -18.09 3.72 -23.48
C THR A 292 -18.13 4.57 -24.76
N PRO A 293 -18.61 5.82 -24.68
CA PRO A 293 -18.57 6.73 -25.82
C PRO A 293 -17.12 7.12 -26.10
N ILE A 294 -16.67 6.92 -27.34
CA ILE A 294 -15.31 7.26 -27.79
C ILE A 294 -15.42 8.35 -28.85
N ASP A 295 -14.79 9.50 -28.59
CA ASP A 295 -14.89 10.71 -29.44
C ASP A 295 -13.66 10.91 -30.31
N ALA A 296 -12.49 10.46 -29.85
CA ALA A 296 -11.22 10.71 -30.51
C ALA A 296 -10.32 9.48 -30.52
N GLU A 297 -9.41 9.45 -31.49
CA GLU A 297 -8.36 8.44 -31.60
C GLU A 297 -7.08 8.90 -30.90
N LEU A 298 -6.41 7.96 -30.23
CA LEU A 298 -5.15 8.19 -29.52
C LEU A 298 -4.04 7.30 -30.11
N ALA A 299 -3.50 7.72 -31.25
CA ALA A 299 -2.43 6.99 -31.94
C ALA A 299 -1.03 7.31 -31.38
N HIS A 300 -0.09 6.39 -31.58
CA HIS A 300 1.32 6.58 -31.22
C HIS A 300 1.91 7.82 -31.91
N GLY A 301 2.75 8.56 -31.19
CA GLY A 301 3.30 9.85 -31.65
C GLY A 301 2.31 11.02 -31.55
N GLY A 302 1.04 10.75 -31.26
CA GLY A 302 0.03 11.77 -30.98
C GLY A 302 0.25 12.48 -29.64
N ARG A 303 -0.65 13.42 -29.34
CA ARG A 303 -0.61 14.24 -28.11
C ARG A 303 -1.90 14.11 -27.30
N ALA A 304 -1.76 14.09 -25.98
CA ALA A 304 -2.87 14.24 -25.04
C ALA A 304 -2.45 15.22 -23.93
N GLY A 305 -2.86 16.48 -24.07
CA GLY A 305 -2.36 17.57 -23.22
C GLY A 305 -0.82 17.64 -23.26
N PRO A 306 -0.14 17.53 -22.11
CA PRO A 306 1.33 17.58 -22.06
C PRO A 306 2.00 16.30 -22.57
N PHE A 307 1.25 15.21 -22.71
CA PHE A 307 1.82 13.90 -23.02
C PHE A 307 2.03 13.69 -24.51
N THR A 308 3.17 13.08 -24.85
CA THR A 308 3.36 12.34 -26.09
C THR A 308 2.90 10.90 -25.87
N VAL A 309 2.06 10.39 -26.78
CA VAL A 309 1.57 9.01 -26.75
C VAL A 309 2.66 8.10 -27.28
N VAL A 310 3.05 7.10 -26.48
CA VAL A 310 4.07 6.13 -26.84
C VAL A 310 3.48 4.72 -26.86
N ASP A 311 4.02 3.89 -27.73
CA ASP A 311 3.60 2.51 -27.89
C ASP A 311 3.88 1.69 -26.63
N ALA A 312 2.88 0.94 -26.16
CA ALA A 312 2.98 0.04 -25.02
C ALA A 312 2.25 -1.29 -25.27
N HIS A 313 2.02 -1.66 -26.53
CA HIS A 313 1.21 -2.83 -26.88
C HIS A 313 1.79 -4.13 -26.31
N GLY A 314 0.88 -5.09 -26.10
CA GLY A 314 1.16 -6.44 -25.66
C GLY A 314 0.13 -6.98 -24.67
N LYS A 315 -0.37 -6.16 -23.72
CA LYS A 315 -1.57 -6.53 -22.96
C LYS A 315 -2.81 -6.55 -23.86
N SER A 316 -2.87 -5.58 -24.76
CA SER A 316 -3.84 -5.47 -25.85
C SER A 316 -3.14 -4.85 -27.06
N PRO A 317 -3.71 -4.97 -28.27
CA PRO A 317 -3.11 -4.41 -29.48
C PRO A 317 -3.02 -2.89 -29.46
N GLY A 318 -3.95 -2.21 -28.79
CA GLY A 318 -4.00 -0.75 -28.68
C GLY A 318 -3.50 -0.19 -27.35
N GLU A 319 -2.75 -0.94 -26.55
CA GLU A 319 -2.22 -0.37 -25.31
C GLU A 319 -1.17 0.72 -25.59
N VAL A 320 -1.35 1.87 -24.95
CA VAL A 320 -0.45 3.02 -25.03
C VAL A 320 0.06 3.42 -23.64
N ALA A 321 1.21 4.08 -23.61
CA ALA A 321 1.70 4.81 -22.45
C ALA A 321 1.78 6.32 -22.78
N LEU A 322 1.80 7.14 -21.73
CA LEU A 322 1.82 8.60 -21.85
C LEU A 322 3.13 9.13 -21.27
N TYR A 323 3.95 9.76 -22.11
CA TYR A 323 5.25 10.27 -21.71
C TYR A 323 5.27 11.80 -21.70
N TRP A 324 5.72 12.39 -20.60
CA TRP A 324 5.91 13.82 -20.43
C TRP A 324 7.40 14.10 -20.17
N PRO A 325 8.17 14.44 -21.22
CA PRO A 325 9.63 14.63 -21.12
C PRO A 325 10.02 15.72 -20.13
N GLU A 326 9.36 16.88 -20.16
CA GLU A 326 9.71 18.05 -19.36
C GLU A 326 9.59 17.78 -17.85
N ARG A 327 8.72 16.84 -17.46
CA ARG A 327 8.55 16.41 -16.07
C ARG A 327 9.12 15.04 -15.78
N ARG A 328 9.80 14.42 -16.75
CA ARG A 328 10.37 13.08 -16.62
C ARG A 328 9.34 12.08 -16.07
N LEU A 329 8.12 12.14 -16.60
CA LEU A 329 6.96 11.38 -16.09
C LEU A 329 6.48 10.41 -17.16
N LEU A 330 6.26 9.16 -16.77
CA LEU A 330 5.65 8.13 -17.61
C LEU A 330 4.38 7.62 -16.93
N VAL A 331 3.29 7.49 -17.67
CA VAL A 331 2.05 6.84 -17.23
C VAL A 331 1.87 5.57 -18.06
N VAL A 332 1.66 4.44 -17.39
CA VAL A 332 1.44 3.14 -18.01
C VAL A 332 0.14 2.56 -17.48
N GLY A 333 -0.64 1.94 -18.36
CA GLY A 333 -1.82 1.18 -17.98
C GLY A 333 -1.47 -0.16 -17.33
N ASP A 334 -1.58 -1.22 -18.12
CA ASP A 334 -1.38 -2.63 -17.76
C ASP A 334 -0.04 -3.19 -18.24
N ALA A 335 0.71 -2.47 -19.09
CA ALA A 335 1.98 -2.96 -19.62
C ALA A 335 2.95 -3.35 -18.50
N CYS A 336 2.89 -2.65 -17.37
CA CYS A 336 3.37 -3.16 -16.08
C CYS A 336 2.53 -2.62 -14.93
N VAL A 337 2.59 -3.27 -13.77
CA VAL A 337 1.77 -2.95 -12.59
C VAL A 337 2.60 -2.87 -11.31
N GLY A 338 2.13 -2.11 -10.32
CA GLY A 338 2.83 -1.78 -9.08
C GLY A 338 2.39 -2.61 -7.89
N LYS A 339 2.34 -3.94 -7.99
CA LYS A 339 1.84 -4.83 -6.90
C LYS A 339 2.62 -4.66 -5.59
N THR A 340 3.89 -4.31 -5.68
CA THR A 340 4.77 -4.05 -4.53
C THR A 340 5.28 -2.61 -4.61
N PRO A 341 5.18 -1.79 -3.53
CA PRO A 341 5.67 -0.42 -3.55
C PRO A 341 7.15 -0.32 -3.97
N GLY A 342 7.40 0.44 -5.05
CA GLY A 342 8.74 0.68 -5.62
C GLY A 342 9.21 -0.37 -6.65
N GLU A 343 8.35 -1.32 -7.01
CA GLU A 343 8.65 -2.38 -7.97
C GLU A 343 7.58 -2.47 -9.06
N CYS A 344 8.02 -2.91 -10.24
CA CYS A 344 7.14 -3.25 -11.35
C CYS A 344 7.02 -4.78 -11.48
N ALA A 345 5.84 -5.23 -11.89
CA ALA A 345 5.55 -6.62 -12.21
C ALA A 345 4.71 -6.69 -13.49
N LEU A 346 4.70 -7.86 -14.14
CA LEU A 346 3.72 -8.16 -15.18
C LEU A 346 2.39 -8.61 -14.56
N LEU A 347 1.33 -8.45 -15.36
CA LEU A 347 0.10 -9.21 -15.17
C LEU A 347 0.32 -10.70 -15.51
N PRO A 348 -0.57 -11.61 -15.06
CA PRO A 348 -0.48 -13.02 -15.41
C PRO A 348 -0.56 -13.24 -16.93
N ASP A 349 0.18 -14.22 -17.44
CA ASP A 349 0.24 -14.53 -18.89
C ASP A 349 -1.14 -14.75 -19.52
N ALA A 350 -2.09 -15.32 -18.77
CA ALA A 350 -3.45 -15.60 -19.23
C ALA A 350 -4.27 -14.36 -19.62
N VAL A 351 -3.83 -13.16 -19.23
CA VAL A 351 -4.51 -11.92 -19.62
C VAL A 351 -3.71 -11.10 -20.63
N LEU A 352 -2.52 -11.54 -21.03
CA LEU A 352 -1.69 -10.85 -22.02
C LEU A 352 -2.00 -11.39 -23.42
N ASP A 353 -2.28 -10.50 -24.37
CA ASP A 353 -2.54 -10.89 -25.76
C ASP A 353 -1.24 -11.31 -26.47
N ASP A 354 -0.15 -10.58 -26.24
CA ASP A 354 1.18 -10.83 -26.82
C ASP A 354 2.30 -10.43 -25.83
N LYS A 355 2.80 -11.44 -25.10
CA LYS A 355 3.86 -11.24 -24.11
C LYS A 355 5.22 -10.89 -24.73
N PRO A 356 5.70 -11.53 -25.82
CA PRO A 356 6.90 -11.09 -26.53
C PRO A 356 6.85 -9.61 -26.95
N ALA A 357 5.73 -9.18 -27.54
CA ALA A 357 5.53 -7.78 -27.90
C ALA A 357 5.57 -6.86 -26.67
N LEU A 358 4.89 -7.26 -25.58
CA LEU A 358 4.92 -6.53 -24.32
C LEU A 358 6.35 -6.33 -23.80
N CYS A 359 7.16 -7.39 -23.79
CA CYS A 359 8.57 -7.30 -23.38
C CYS A 359 9.36 -6.31 -24.24
N ALA A 360 9.14 -6.31 -25.56
CA ALA A 360 9.77 -5.36 -26.47
C ALA A 360 9.31 -3.92 -26.20
N SER A 361 8.02 -3.71 -25.94
CA SER A 361 7.44 -2.42 -25.53
C SER A 361 8.07 -1.91 -24.24
N LEU A 362 8.17 -2.73 -23.21
CA LEU A 362 8.78 -2.36 -21.93
C LEU A 362 10.26 -1.96 -22.07
N ARG A 363 11.01 -2.58 -22.99
CA ARG A 363 12.39 -2.17 -23.29
C ARG A 363 12.46 -0.79 -23.95
N ARG A 364 11.55 -0.50 -24.88
CA ARG A 364 11.45 0.84 -25.49
C ARG A 364 11.10 1.88 -24.43
N LEU A 365 10.14 1.58 -23.56
CA LEU A 365 9.75 2.46 -22.46
C LEU A 365 10.91 2.71 -21.50
N ALA A 366 11.68 1.68 -21.12
CA ALA A 366 12.84 1.82 -20.25
C ALA A 366 13.99 2.66 -20.84
N ALA A 367 14.03 2.83 -22.15
CA ALA A 367 15.00 3.71 -22.83
C ALA A 367 14.62 5.20 -22.73
N LEU A 368 13.38 5.54 -22.35
CA LEU A 368 12.93 6.92 -22.14
C LEU A 368 13.57 7.51 -20.87
N ASP A 369 13.65 8.84 -20.83
CA ASP A 369 14.21 9.57 -19.70
C ASP A 369 13.13 10.02 -18.71
N PHE A 370 12.72 9.10 -17.82
CA PHE A 370 11.75 9.36 -16.78
C PHE A 370 12.27 9.00 -15.39
N ASP A 371 11.71 9.63 -14.35
CA ASP A 371 11.96 9.34 -12.94
C ASP A 371 10.67 8.92 -12.22
N ALA A 372 9.55 9.57 -12.54
CA ALA A 372 8.24 9.20 -12.01
C ALA A 372 7.50 8.25 -12.98
N LEU A 373 6.95 7.17 -12.45
CA LEU A 373 6.17 6.17 -13.18
C LEU A 373 4.82 5.99 -12.49
N LEU A 374 3.76 6.45 -13.15
CA LEU A 374 2.37 6.25 -12.73
C LEU A 374 1.84 4.97 -13.36
N LEU A 375 1.14 4.17 -12.57
CA LEU A 375 0.69 2.84 -12.95
C LEU A 375 -0.83 2.77 -12.83
N GLY A 376 -1.50 2.23 -13.85
CA GLY A 376 -2.96 2.04 -13.85
C GLY A 376 -3.41 1.15 -12.69
N ASP A 377 -2.55 0.24 -12.26
CA ASP A 377 -2.79 -0.72 -11.19
C ASP A 377 -1.63 -0.77 -10.18
N GLY A 378 -1.97 -0.74 -8.90
CA GLY A 378 -1.05 -0.84 -7.78
C GLY A 378 -0.44 0.49 -7.35
N HIS A 379 0.79 0.46 -6.86
CA HIS A 379 1.48 1.63 -6.31
C HIS A 379 2.29 2.36 -7.37
N PRO A 380 2.05 3.67 -7.61
CA PRO A 380 2.93 4.46 -8.48
C PRO A 380 4.33 4.56 -7.88
N VAL A 381 5.34 4.68 -8.75
CA VAL A 381 6.75 4.86 -8.37
C VAL A 381 7.14 6.32 -8.63
N LEU A 382 6.98 7.18 -7.63
CA LEU A 382 7.15 8.63 -7.77
C LEU A 382 8.62 9.09 -7.93
N GLN A 383 9.57 8.22 -7.60
CA GLN A 383 10.99 8.42 -7.82
C GLN A 383 11.66 7.07 -8.11
N GLY A 384 12.57 7.04 -9.07
CA GLY A 384 13.30 5.85 -9.47
C GLY A 384 12.47 4.86 -10.30
N GLY A 385 11.46 5.36 -11.02
CA GLY A 385 10.55 4.59 -11.85
C GLY A 385 11.26 3.86 -12.98
N ARG A 386 12.22 4.51 -13.65
CA ARG A 386 13.04 3.86 -14.68
C ARG A 386 13.81 2.67 -14.13
N GLN A 387 14.47 2.82 -12.98
CA GLN A 387 15.20 1.70 -12.37
C GLN A 387 14.25 0.60 -11.91
N ALA A 388 13.02 0.92 -11.51
CA ALA A 388 12.02 -0.10 -11.19
C ALA A 388 11.62 -0.92 -12.42
N LEU A 389 11.47 -0.27 -13.57
CA LEU A 389 11.19 -0.94 -14.84
C LEU A 389 12.40 -1.75 -15.34
N GLU A 390 13.61 -1.23 -15.24
CA GLU A 390 14.85 -1.96 -15.58
C GLU A 390 15.00 -3.23 -14.73
N ARG A 391 14.69 -3.17 -13.42
CA ARG A 391 14.66 -4.36 -12.53
C ARG A 391 13.58 -5.38 -12.92
N LEU A 392 12.50 -4.95 -13.56
CA LEU A 392 11.54 -5.90 -14.14
C LEU A 392 12.14 -6.57 -15.36
N LEU A 393 12.76 -5.81 -16.26
CA LEU A 393 13.36 -6.33 -17.49
C LEU A 393 14.46 -7.36 -17.24
N THR A 394 15.25 -7.24 -16.17
CA THR A 394 16.28 -8.25 -15.83
C THR A 394 15.71 -9.62 -15.47
N ARG A 395 14.41 -9.70 -15.16
CA ARG A 395 13.70 -10.94 -14.82
C ARG A 395 12.90 -11.51 -16.01
N LEU A 396 12.88 -10.81 -17.15
CA LEU A 396 12.14 -11.21 -18.34
C LEU A 396 13.07 -11.82 -19.38
N PRO A 397 12.60 -12.81 -20.16
CA PRO A 397 13.38 -13.40 -21.24
C PRO A 397 13.77 -12.34 -22.28
N SER A 398 15.01 -12.44 -22.78
CA SER A 398 15.59 -11.58 -23.83
C SER A 398 14.74 -11.52 -25.08
#